data_AF-A0A8H6MVF6-F1
#
_entry.id   AF-A0A8H6MVF6-F1
#
_cell.length_a   1.000
_cell.length_b   1.000
_cell.length_c   1.000
_cell.angle_alpha   90.00
_cell.angle_beta   90.00
_cell.angle_gamma   90.00
#
_symmetry.space_group_name_H-M   'P 1'
#
loop_
_entity.id
_entity.type
_entity.pdbx_description
1 polymer ?
#
loop_
_entity_poly.entity_id
_entity_poly.type
_entity_poly.pdbx_seq_one_letter_code
_entity_poly.pdbx_strand_id
1 'polypeptide(L)'
;MMQSAIEQADEPIYLNPNPETRKHALLNLQAFSDEGRRKTKLKECPEVVRCTSTASLKRCFGWTKVAGQEHWNLGPRRGPPCIRENRITKQISRDEEYYAIIYEFIPEIQRPPDRDMVQSQLDFYWLVGFCLAEPLRLDNWKGRGILVDMADLICPWSAGWFPKRYERRLAEELEIEAWD
;
A
#
# COMPACT_ATOMS: atom_id res chain seq x y z
N MET A 1 -6.40 0.08 -6.77
CA MET A 1 -7.77 0.36 -6.30
C MET A 1 -8.01 1.86 -6.13
N MET A 2 -7.31 2.57 -5.24
CA MET A 2 -7.51 4.02 -5.05
C MET A 2 -7.25 4.86 -6.31
N GLN A 3 -6.19 4.55 -7.07
CA GLN A 3 -5.91 5.19 -8.36
C GLN A 3 -7.10 5.05 -9.33
N SER A 4 -7.59 3.83 -9.53
CA SER A 4 -8.77 3.56 -10.36
C SER A 4 -10.02 4.31 -9.88
N ALA A 5 -10.21 4.45 -8.55
CA ALA A 5 -11.34 5.18 -8.00
C ALA A 5 -11.25 6.69 -8.29
N ILE A 6 -10.05 7.27 -8.28
CA ILE A 6 -9.81 8.67 -8.66
C ILE A 6 -10.04 8.85 -10.16
N GLU A 7 -9.47 7.97 -11.00
CA GLU A 7 -9.55 8.07 -12.46
C GLU A 7 -10.99 7.92 -13.00
N GLN A 8 -11.84 7.17 -12.29
CA GLN A 8 -13.24 6.91 -12.67
C GLN A 8 -14.24 7.87 -12.02
N ALA A 9 -13.80 8.72 -11.08
CA ALA A 9 -14.72 9.60 -10.38
C ALA A 9 -14.98 10.88 -11.20
N ASP A 10 -16.26 11.21 -11.41
CA ASP A 10 -16.68 12.47 -12.04
C ASP A 10 -16.44 13.69 -11.14
N GLU A 11 -16.36 13.46 -9.82
CA GLU A 11 -16.08 14.47 -8.81
C GLU A 11 -14.85 14.07 -7.96
N PRO A 12 -14.14 15.04 -7.36
CA PRO A 12 -13.04 14.74 -6.44
C PRO A 12 -13.46 13.85 -5.28
N ILE A 13 -12.54 13.03 -4.78
CA ILE A 13 -12.74 12.28 -3.55
C ILE A 13 -12.47 13.20 -2.36
N TYR A 14 -13.47 13.41 -1.50
CA TYR A 14 -13.38 14.30 -0.35
C TYR A 14 -12.89 13.56 0.89
N LEU A 15 -11.79 14.02 1.48
CA LEU A 15 -11.14 13.42 2.64
C LEU A 15 -11.09 14.40 3.82
N ASN A 16 -11.15 13.87 5.03
CA ASN A 16 -10.83 14.63 6.24
C ASN A 16 -9.33 15.00 6.21
N PRO A 17 -8.96 16.30 6.28
CA PRO A 17 -7.56 16.75 6.22
C PRO A 17 -6.73 16.30 7.42
N ASN A 18 -7.35 16.13 8.58
CA ASN A 18 -6.67 15.82 9.84
C ASN A 18 -7.28 14.54 10.45
N PRO A 19 -7.04 13.38 9.86
CA PRO A 19 -7.55 12.14 10.40
C PRO A 19 -6.69 11.68 11.59
N GLU A 20 -7.29 11.61 12.78
CA GLU A 20 -6.61 11.24 14.03
C GLU A 20 -7.13 9.92 14.63
N THR A 21 -8.34 9.51 14.26
CA THR A 21 -9.01 8.35 14.85
C THR A 21 -9.18 7.23 13.84
N ARG A 22 -9.38 6.00 14.34
CA ARG A 22 -9.73 4.84 13.48
C ARG A 22 -10.96 5.13 12.63
N LYS A 23 -11.94 5.83 13.20
CA LYS A 23 -13.15 6.24 12.48
C LYS A 23 -12.82 7.20 11.34
N HIS A 24 -11.94 8.19 11.56
CA HIS A 24 -11.50 9.09 10.49
C HIS A 24 -10.75 8.32 9.38
N ALA A 25 -9.82 7.44 9.75
CA ALA A 25 -9.10 6.59 8.82
C ALA A 25 -10.03 5.71 7.97
N LEU A 26 -11.02 5.06 8.61
CA LEU A 26 -12.04 4.26 7.92
C LEU A 26 -12.88 5.09 6.96
N LEU A 27 -13.32 6.29 7.37
CA LEU A 27 -14.12 7.18 6.52
C LEU A 27 -13.32 7.67 5.30
N ASN A 28 -12.05 8.06 5.50
CA ASN A 28 -11.18 8.46 4.40
C ASN A 28 -10.93 7.30 3.43
N LEU A 29 -10.66 6.09 3.93
CA LEU A 29 -10.46 4.94 3.06
C LEU A 29 -11.74 4.54 2.33
N GLN A 30 -12.88 4.56 3.03
CA GLN A 30 -14.18 4.26 2.44
C GLN A 30 -14.57 5.28 1.36
N ALA A 31 -14.12 6.53 1.43
CA ALA A 31 -14.39 7.54 0.41
C ALA A 31 -13.91 7.13 -1.00
N PHE A 32 -13.00 6.16 -1.12
CA PHE A 32 -12.56 5.59 -2.40
C PHE A 32 -13.48 4.48 -2.93
N SER A 33 -14.49 4.03 -2.18
CA SER A 33 -15.48 3.06 -2.66
C SER A 33 -16.68 3.76 -3.32
N ASP A 34 -17.39 3.05 -4.20
CA ASP A 34 -18.60 3.57 -4.86
C ASP A 34 -19.70 3.95 -3.86
N GLU A 35 -19.84 3.16 -2.78
CA GLU A 35 -20.75 3.45 -1.67
C GLU A 35 -20.29 4.68 -0.88
N GLY A 36 -18.99 4.79 -0.58
CA GLY A 36 -18.45 5.92 0.15
C GLY A 36 -18.59 7.23 -0.60
N ARG A 37 -18.28 7.25 -1.90
CA ARG A 37 -18.46 8.44 -2.75
C ARG A 37 -19.91 8.91 -2.77
N ARG A 38 -20.88 8.00 -2.85
CA ARG A 38 -22.32 8.35 -2.84
C ARG A 38 -22.84 8.83 -1.49
N LYS A 39 -22.24 8.38 -0.39
CA LYS A 39 -22.72 8.64 0.99
C LYS A 39 -21.93 9.72 1.73
N THR A 40 -20.84 10.22 1.16
CA THR A 40 -19.95 11.13 1.89
C THR A 40 -20.61 12.47 2.15
N LYS A 41 -20.72 12.84 3.42
CA LYS A 41 -21.13 14.20 3.84
C LYS A 41 -19.96 15.18 3.86
N LEU A 42 -18.73 14.70 3.66
CA LEU A 42 -17.53 15.55 3.67
C LEU A 42 -17.59 16.64 2.58
N LYS A 43 -18.32 16.41 1.49
CA LYS A 43 -18.52 17.42 0.44
C LYS A 43 -19.11 18.75 0.97
N GLU A 44 -19.86 18.70 2.06
CA GLU A 44 -20.50 19.87 2.68
C GLU A 44 -19.61 20.55 3.72
N CYS A 45 -18.48 19.95 4.09
CA CYS A 45 -17.56 20.49 5.09
C CYS A 45 -16.60 21.52 4.43
N PRO A 46 -16.37 22.68 5.08
CA PRO A 46 -15.49 23.71 4.52
C PRO A 46 -14.00 23.30 4.54
N GLU A 47 -13.59 22.46 5.49
CA GLU A 47 -12.22 22.00 5.66
C GLU A 47 -12.07 20.57 5.16
N VAL A 48 -11.91 20.40 3.85
CA VAL A 48 -11.74 19.09 3.20
C VAL A 48 -10.63 19.07 2.18
N VAL A 49 -9.97 17.92 2.06
CA VAL A 49 -9.01 17.66 0.98
C VAL A 49 -9.76 17.11 -0.21
N ARG A 50 -9.59 17.76 -1.36
CA ARG A 50 -10.10 17.31 -2.65
C ARG A 50 -9.03 16.45 -3.33
N CYS A 51 -9.13 15.14 -3.17
CA CYS A 51 -8.21 14.20 -3.80
C CYS A 51 -8.60 13.97 -5.27
N THR A 52 -7.76 14.46 -6.18
CA THR A 52 -7.93 14.36 -7.65
C THR A 52 -6.80 13.60 -8.33
N SER A 53 -5.76 13.24 -7.58
CA SER A 53 -4.62 12.47 -8.05
C SER A 53 -4.04 11.66 -6.90
N THR A 54 -3.40 10.54 -7.21
CA THR A 54 -2.58 9.82 -6.23
C THR A 54 -1.17 10.40 -6.18
N ALA A 55 -0.42 10.07 -5.12
CA ALA A 55 1.03 10.10 -5.20
C ALA A 55 1.55 9.18 -6.33
N SER A 56 2.86 9.21 -6.59
CA SER A 56 3.48 8.25 -7.51
C SER A 56 3.48 6.87 -6.86
N LEU A 57 2.40 6.11 -7.07
CA LEU A 57 2.24 4.76 -6.55
C LEU A 57 2.62 3.74 -7.62
N LYS A 58 3.19 2.60 -7.19
CA LYS A 58 3.39 1.43 -8.05
C LYS A 58 2.05 0.98 -8.63
N ARG A 59 1.95 0.90 -9.96
CA ARG A 59 0.69 0.48 -10.61
C ARG A 59 0.36 -0.98 -10.29
N CYS A 60 -0.93 -1.24 -10.07
CA CYS A 60 -1.49 -2.57 -9.90
C CYS A 60 -2.34 -2.88 -11.14
N PHE A 61 -1.94 -3.90 -11.90
CA PHE A 61 -2.62 -4.31 -13.13
C PHE A 61 -3.76 -5.32 -12.88
N GLY A 62 -3.99 -5.67 -11.61
CA GLY A 62 -5.08 -6.54 -11.20
C GLY A 62 -4.65 -8.00 -11.01
N TRP A 63 -5.61 -8.90 -11.12
CA TRP A 63 -5.44 -10.31 -10.85
C TRP A 63 -5.23 -11.11 -12.13
N THR A 64 -4.38 -12.12 -12.08
CA THR A 64 -4.24 -13.12 -13.13
C THR A 64 -4.17 -14.51 -12.52
N LYS A 65 -4.40 -15.53 -13.34
CA LYS A 65 -4.10 -16.91 -13.00
C LYS A 65 -2.66 -17.24 -13.40
N VAL A 66 -1.99 -18.01 -12.57
CA VAL A 66 -0.62 -18.51 -12.78
C VAL A 66 -0.63 -20.00 -12.49
N ALA A 67 -0.09 -20.80 -13.41
CA ALA A 67 0.06 -22.23 -13.18
C ALA A 67 1.23 -22.48 -12.22
N GLY A 68 1.04 -23.39 -11.25
CA GLY A 68 2.10 -23.79 -10.32
C GLY A 68 3.38 -24.23 -11.03
N GLN A 69 3.24 -24.88 -12.20
CA GLN A 69 4.35 -25.24 -13.07
C GLN A 69 5.27 -24.06 -13.44
N GLU A 70 4.70 -22.88 -13.71
CA GLU A 70 5.50 -21.69 -14.08
C GLU A 70 6.38 -21.23 -12.92
N HIS A 71 5.85 -21.30 -11.70
CA HIS A 71 6.62 -21.04 -10.49
C HIS A 71 7.75 -22.05 -10.29
N TRP A 72 7.49 -23.34 -10.48
CA TRP A 72 8.51 -24.39 -10.36
C TRP A 72 9.64 -24.22 -11.38
N ASN A 73 9.34 -23.69 -12.57
CA ASN A 73 10.33 -23.40 -13.60
C ASN A 73 11.30 -22.28 -13.21
N LEU A 74 10.96 -21.43 -12.22
CA LEU A 74 11.87 -20.40 -11.68
C LEU A 74 13.03 -21.00 -10.86
N GLY A 75 12.88 -22.25 -10.42
CA GLY A 75 13.85 -22.96 -9.59
C GLY A 75 13.79 -22.58 -8.10
N PRO A 76 14.46 -23.38 -7.24
CA PRO A 76 14.28 -23.30 -5.78
C PRO A 76 14.80 -22.00 -5.14
N ARG A 77 15.65 -21.23 -5.84
CA ARG A 77 16.20 -19.95 -5.32
C ARG A 77 15.29 -18.75 -5.54
N ARG A 78 14.31 -18.85 -6.45
CA ARG A 78 13.44 -17.72 -6.85
C ARG A 78 11.98 -17.91 -6.44
N GLY A 79 11.62 -19.09 -5.93
CA GLY A 79 10.30 -19.36 -5.41
C GLY A 79 10.17 -19.03 -3.92
N PRO A 80 8.95 -18.75 -3.42
CA PRO A 80 8.64 -18.81 -2.00
C PRO A 80 9.21 -20.04 -1.28
N PRO A 81 9.62 -19.89 -0.01
CA PRO A 81 10.11 -21.00 0.78
C PRO A 81 9.00 -22.02 1.06
N CYS A 82 9.39 -23.29 1.13
CA CYS A 82 8.54 -24.35 1.64
C CYS A 82 8.54 -24.27 3.19
N ILE A 83 7.39 -23.98 3.79
CA ILE A 83 7.26 -23.80 5.25
C ILE A 83 6.46 -24.97 5.81
N ARG A 84 7.01 -25.67 6.81
CA ARG A 84 6.30 -26.73 7.54
C ARG A 84 5.82 -26.20 8.88
N GLU A 85 4.50 -26.12 9.05
CA GLU A 85 3.86 -25.62 10.26
C GLU A 85 2.74 -26.58 10.67
N ASN A 86 2.72 -27.02 11.94
CA ASN A 86 1.67 -27.90 12.48
C ASN A 86 1.38 -29.16 11.63
N ARG A 87 2.44 -29.79 11.08
CA ARG A 87 2.39 -30.94 10.16
C ARG A 87 1.78 -30.66 8.78
N ILE A 88 1.48 -29.40 8.47
CA ILE A 88 1.07 -28.96 7.14
C ILE A 88 2.28 -28.36 6.43
N THR A 89 2.53 -28.80 5.21
CA THR A 89 3.54 -28.20 4.34
C THR A 89 2.87 -27.14 3.47
N LYS A 90 3.22 -25.88 3.69
CA LYS A 90 2.80 -24.73 2.88
C LYS A 90 3.80 -24.57 1.74
N GLN A 91 3.41 -24.98 0.55
CA GLN A 91 4.18 -24.81 -0.68
C GLN A 91 3.25 -24.59 -1.87
N ILE A 92 3.77 -23.96 -2.91
CA ILE A 92 3.08 -23.89 -4.21
C ILE A 92 3.19 -25.27 -4.86
N SER A 93 2.06 -25.93 -5.04
CA SER A 93 1.95 -27.19 -5.78
C SER A 93 2.21 -26.94 -7.26
N ARG A 94 2.85 -27.90 -7.92
CA ARG A 94 3.15 -27.83 -9.36
C ARG A 94 1.89 -27.90 -10.22
N ASP A 95 0.91 -28.66 -9.76
CA ASP A 95 -0.24 -29.10 -10.57
C ASP A 95 -1.52 -28.29 -10.28
N GLU A 96 -1.40 -27.17 -9.55
CA GLU A 96 -2.52 -26.29 -9.20
C GLU A 96 -2.45 -24.95 -9.95
N GLU A 97 -3.59 -24.27 -10.06
CA GLU A 97 -3.67 -22.87 -10.49
C GLU A 97 -3.76 -21.94 -9.28
N TYR A 98 -3.03 -20.83 -9.32
CA TYR A 98 -3.04 -19.81 -8.28
C TYR A 98 -3.48 -18.46 -8.83
N TYR A 99 -4.06 -17.63 -7.97
CA TYR A 99 -4.29 -16.22 -8.27
C TYR A 99 -3.07 -15.40 -7.85
N ALA A 100 -2.60 -14.57 -8.76
CA ALA A 100 -1.52 -13.61 -8.51
C ALA A 100 -2.02 -12.19 -8.78
N ILE A 101 -1.49 -11.23 -8.02
CA ILE A 101 -1.68 -9.80 -8.31
C ILE A 101 -0.47 -9.32 -9.10
N ILE A 102 -0.71 -8.72 -10.26
CA ILE A 102 0.35 -8.20 -11.12
C ILE A 102 0.54 -6.72 -10.83
N TYR A 103 1.79 -6.33 -10.64
CA TYR A 103 2.18 -4.96 -10.41
C TYR A 103 3.27 -4.50 -11.37
N GLU A 104 3.42 -3.19 -11.48
CA GLU A 104 4.55 -2.55 -12.16
C GLU A 104 5.88 -2.98 -11.54
N PHE A 105 6.80 -3.36 -12.43
CA PHE A 105 8.17 -3.64 -12.06
C PHE A 105 8.91 -2.32 -11.89
N ILE A 106 9.39 -2.07 -10.66
CA ILE A 106 10.21 -0.91 -10.32
C ILE A 106 11.67 -1.37 -10.31
N PRO A 107 12.52 -0.92 -11.24
CA PRO A 107 13.91 -1.33 -11.28
C PRO A 107 14.67 -0.82 -10.06
N GLU A 108 15.61 -1.62 -9.58
CA GLU A 108 16.59 -1.18 -8.59
C GLU A 108 17.48 -0.10 -9.21
N ILE A 109 17.69 1.00 -8.49
CA ILE A 109 18.64 2.04 -8.88
C ILE A 109 19.65 2.24 -7.76
N GLN A 110 20.92 2.46 -8.11
CA GLN A 110 21.98 2.75 -7.15
C GLN A 110 21.97 4.24 -6.76
N ARG A 111 20.84 4.72 -6.23
CA ARG A 111 20.68 6.08 -5.72
C ARG A 111 19.73 6.06 -4.52
N PRO A 112 19.95 6.92 -3.52
CA PRO A 112 18.98 7.11 -2.45
C PRO A 112 17.60 7.49 -3.02
N PRO A 113 16.50 7.08 -2.36
CA PRO A 113 15.15 7.54 -2.66
C PRO A 113 15.05 9.07 -2.69
N ASP A 114 14.24 9.58 -3.61
CA ASP A 114 13.85 10.98 -3.67
C ASP A 114 12.91 11.29 -2.49
N ARG A 115 13.38 12.10 -1.54
CA ARG A 115 12.66 12.37 -0.28
C ARG A 115 11.29 12.99 -0.53
N ASP A 116 11.15 13.88 -1.50
CA ASP A 116 9.88 14.51 -1.81
C ASP A 116 8.87 13.47 -2.34
N MET A 117 9.36 12.52 -3.14
CA MET A 117 8.53 11.44 -3.67
C MET A 117 8.11 10.45 -2.58
N VAL A 118 9.02 10.12 -1.66
CA VAL A 118 8.69 9.31 -0.46
C VAL A 118 7.66 10.03 0.39
N GLN A 119 7.91 11.30 0.75
CA GLN A 119 7.01 12.08 1.59
C GLN A 119 5.61 12.19 0.99
N SER A 120 5.51 12.40 -0.33
CA SER A 120 4.22 12.46 -1.02
C SER A 120 3.41 11.17 -0.88
N GLN A 121 4.07 10.01 -0.88
CA GLN A 121 3.43 8.72 -0.67
C GLN A 121 3.05 8.50 0.79
N LEU A 122 3.94 8.83 1.74
CA LEU A 122 3.66 8.76 3.18
C LEU A 122 2.44 9.62 3.54
N ASP A 123 2.39 10.85 3.03
CA ASP A 123 1.28 11.78 3.21
C ASP A 123 -0.01 11.24 2.64
N PHE A 124 0.06 10.67 1.42
CA PHE A 124 -1.10 10.04 0.79
C PHE A 124 -1.60 8.86 1.62
N TYR A 125 -0.72 7.94 2.03
CA TYR A 125 -1.11 6.76 2.81
C TYR A 125 -1.71 7.11 4.17
N TRP A 126 -1.10 8.06 4.89
CA TRP A 126 -1.65 8.59 6.13
C TRP A 126 -3.02 9.21 5.89
N LEU A 127 -3.15 10.11 4.91
CA LEU A 127 -4.40 10.81 4.63
C LEU A 127 -5.53 9.85 4.26
N VAL A 128 -5.26 8.82 3.46
CA VAL A 128 -6.30 7.85 3.08
C VAL A 128 -6.63 6.84 4.19
N GLY A 129 -5.85 6.78 5.28
CA GLY A 129 -6.20 6.00 6.48
C GLY A 129 -5.28 4.83 6.83
N PHE A 130 -4.21 4.59 6.07
CA PHE A 130 -3.22 3.58 6.43
C PHE A 130 -2.27 4.11 7.50
N CYS A 131 -1.86 3.24 8.42
CA CYS A 131 -0.61 3.45 9.17
C CYS A 131 0.49 2.57 8.58
N LEU A 132 1.75 2.95 8.79
CA LEU A 132 2.89 2.15 8.35
C LEU A 132 3.39 1.25 9.47
N ALA A 133 3.94 0.09 9.09
CA ALA A 133 4.74 -0.72 9.98
C ALA A 133 5.95 0.08 10.47
N GLU A 134 6.38 -0.20 11.69
CA GLU A 134 7.59 0.36 12.28
C GLU A 134 8.61 -0.75 12.49
N PRO A 135 9.89 -0.48 12.20
CA PRO A 135 10.44 0.76 11.60
C PRO A 135 10.25 0.86 10.07
N LEU A 136 10.47 2.05 9.48
CA LEU A 136 10.39 2.24 8.02
C LEU A 136 11.65 1.70 7.34
N ARG A 137 11.50 0.60 6.61
CA ARG A 137 12.63 -0.11 6.01
C ARG A 137 13.05 0.52 4.70
N LEU A 138 14.27 1.04 4.62
CA LEU A 138 14.82 1.60 3.37
C LEU A 138 14.76 0.61 2.20
N ASP A 139 14.98 -0.68 2.46
CA ASP A 139 14.93 -1.75 1.46
C ASP A 139 13.58 -1.86 0.73
N ASN A 140 12.50 -1.40 1.35
CA ASN A 140 11.15 -1.47 0.80
C ASN A 140 10.84 -0.32 -0.18
N TRP A 141 11.76 0.64 -0.36
CA TRP A 141 11.62 1.77 -1.27
C TRP A 141 12.58 1.62 -2.44
N LYS A 142 12.04 1.43 -3.65
CA LYS A 142 12.83 1.16 -4.87
C LYS A 142 12.70 2.26 -5.91
N GLY A 143 13.56 2.19 -6.93
CA GLY A 143 13.61 3.20 -7.98
C GLY A 143 13.83 4.57 -7.36
N ARG A 144 13.07 5.58 -7.79
CA ARG A 144 13.17 6.94 -7.25
C ARG A 144 12.61 7.08 -5.83
N GLY A 145 12.16 6.00 -5.17
CA GLY A 145 11.51 6.06 -3.85
C GLY A 145 10.05 5.63 -3.88
N ILE A 146 9.71 4.60 -4.64
CA ILE A 146 8.37 3.98 -4.68
C ILE A 146 8.33 2.85 -3.65
N LEU A 147 7.31 2.83 -2.78
CA LEU A 147 7.10 1.72 -1.87
C LEU A 147 6.72 0.46 -2.67
N VAL A 148 7.52 -0.61 -2.55
CA VAL A 148 7.28 -1.87 -3.27
C VAL A 148 6.71 -2.98 -2.40
N ASP A 149 6.97 -2.93 -1.09
CA ASP A 149 6.39 -3.85 -0.12
C ASP A 149 5.10 -3.27 0.48
N MET A 150 3.97 -3.76 -0.03
CA MET A 150 2.66 -3.30 0.44
C MET A 150 2.29 -3.89 1.80
N ALA A 151 3.06 -4.84 2.35
CA ALA A 151 2.84 -5.37 3.69
C ALA A 151 3.15 -4.33 4.78
N ASP A 152 3.95 -3.31 4.47
CA ASP A 152 4.20 -2.18 5.37
C ASP A 152 2.95 -1.33 5.58
N LEU A 153 1.96 -1.39 4.67
CA LEU A 153 0.72 -0.64 4.80
C LEU A 153 -0.29 -1.42 5.63
N ILE A 154 -0.60 -0.88 6.81
CA ILE A 154 -1.56 -1.46 7.72
C ILE A 154 -2.91 -0.78 7.52
N CYS A 155 -3.84 -1.54 6.96
CA CYS A 155 -5.21 -1.13 6.70
C CYS A 155 -5.99 -0.86 8.01
N PRO A 156 -6.87 0.16 8.08
CA PRO A 156 -7.68 0.43 9.27
C PRO A 156 -8.69 -0.67 9.61
N TRP A 157 -8.97 -1.61 8.69
CA TRP A 157 -9.72 -2.84 8.98
C TRP A 157 -8.86 -3.97 9.57
N SER A 158 -7.53 -3.86 9.51
CA SER A 158 -6.61 -4.87 10.07
C SER A 158 -6.53 -4.78 11.60
N ALA A 159 -6.24 -5.92 12.24
CA ALA A 159 -5.95 -6.00 13.67
C ALA A 159 -4.63 -5.31 14.06
N GLY A 160 -3.72 -5.10 13.10
CA GLY A 160 -2.44 -4.42 13.32
C GLY A 160 -2.54 -2.89 13.37
N TRP A 161 -3.71 -2.32 13.08
CA TRP A 161 -3.91 -0.87 13.08
C TRP A 161 -4.16 -0.37 14.50
N PHE A 162 -3.40 0.64 14.93
CA PHE A 162 -3.54 1.24 16.26
C PHE A 162 -3.42 2.76 16.18
N PRO A 163 -4.17 3.52 17.00
CA PRO A 163 -4.08 4.98 17.01
C PRO A 163 -2.67 5.51 17.22
N LYS A 164 -1.88 4.85 18.08
CA LYS A 164 -0.48 5.21 18.36
C LYS A 164 0.48 5.07 17.18
N ARG A 165 0.08 4.35 16.12
CA ARG A 165 0.87 4.19 14.88
C ARG A 165 0.32 5.06 13.76
N TYR A 166 -0.84 5.67 13.97
CA TYR A 166 -1.54 6.43 12.94
C TYR A 166 -1.12 7.89 12.98
N GLU A 167 0.13 8.10 12.58
CA GLU A 167 0.79 9.39 12.57
C GLU A 167 1.32 9.67 11.16
N ARG A 168 1.41 10.95 10.82
CA ARG A 168 2.01 11.39 9.56
C ARG A 168 3.53 11.22 9.66
N ARG A 169 4.05 10.19 8.98
CA ARG A 169 5.48 9.84 8.98
C ARG A 169 6.29 10.79 8.10
N LEU A 170 7.57 10.92 8.44
CA LEU A 170 8.53 11.77 7.76
C LEU A 170 9.53 10.94 6.95
N ALA A 171 9.85 11.39 5.74
CA ALA A 171 10.80 10.69 4.86
C ALA A 171 12.21 10.58 5.47
N GLU A 172 12.58 11.52 6.35
CA GLU A 172 13.84 11.53 7.09
C GLU A 172 14.01 10.30 8.00
N GLU A 173 12.91 9.67 8.41
CA GLU A 173 12.96 8.47 9.26
C GLU A 173 13.59 7.27 8.55
N LEU A 174 13.61 7.25 7.21
CA LEU A 174 14.29 6.20 6.43
C LEU A 174 15.81 6.19 6.60
N GLU A 175 16.40 7.32 7.03
CA GLU A 175 17.84 7.47 7.17
C GLU A 175 18.36 7.01 8.54
N ILE A 176 17.45 6.88 9.52
CA ILE A 176 17.79 6.54 10.90
C ILE A 176 18.14 5.05 11.05
N GLU A 177 17.72 4.18 10.12
CA GLU A 177 18.03 2.74 10.14
C GLU A 177 19.46 2.37 9.68
N ALA A 178 20.32 3.34 9.34
CA ALA A 178 21.68 3.02 8.90
C ALA A 178 22.64 2.52 10.00
N TRP A 179 22.17 2.32 11.24
CA TRP A 179 23.00 1.90 12.38
C TRP A 179 22.27 0.91 13.32
N ASP A 180 22.52 -0.38 13.12
CA ASP A 180 22.91 -1.45 14.09
C ASP A 180 22.52 -2.86 13.60
#